data_AF-A0A0P9JTA4-F1
#
_entry.id   AF-A0A0P9JTA4-F1
#
_cell.length_a   1.000
_cell.length_b   1.000
_cell.length_c   1.000
_cell.angle_alpha   90.00
_cell.angle_beta   90.00
_cell.angle_gamma   90.00
#
_symmetry.space_group_name_H-M   'P 1'
#
loop_
_entity.id
_entity.type
_entity.pdbx_description
1 polymer ?
#
loop_
_entity_poly.entity_id
_entity_poly.type
_entity_poly.pdbx_seq_one_letter_code
_entity_poly.pdbx_strand_id
1 'polypeptide(L)'
;MRMTSTPLSREDNDAPAQPVNSATRVATASFIGTAIEFYDFYVYATAAALVIGPVFFPQTSGTAQMLSSFLTFGIAFLARPLGSALFGHFGDRIGRKSTLVASLLLMGVCTTLIGVLPGYATIGAWAPILLCVLRFGQGLGLGGEWGGAALLATENAPKGQRAW
;
A
#
# COMPACT_ATOMS: atom_id res chain seq x y z
N MET A 1 -24.90 -55.03 43.09
CA MET A 1 -25.31 -53.62 43.27
C MET A 1 -24.22 -52.75 42.64
N ARG A 2 -24.63 -51.77 41.83
CA ARG A 2 -23.87 -50.74 41.06
C ARG A 2 -22.61 -50.21 41.77
N MET A 3 -21.58 -49.64 41.13
CA MET A 3 -21.59 -48.71 40.00
C MET A 3 -20.16 -48.53 39.47
N THR A 4 -19.99 -48.62 38.17
CA THR A 4 -18.82 -48.13 37.41
C THR A 4 -18.80 -46.60 37.43
N SER A 5 -17.74 -45.97 37.92
CA SER A 5 -17.52 -44.53 37.79
C SER A 5 -16.60 -44.26 36.60
N THR A 6 -17.20 -44.09 35.43
CA THR A 6 -16.57 -43.50 34.25
C THR A 6 -16.26 -42.02 34.57
N PRO A 7 -15.00 -41.55 34.48
CA PRO A 7 -14.73 -40.13 34.58
C PRO A 7 -15.28 -39.43 33.34
N LEU A 8 -16.05 -38.37 33.57
CA LEU A 8 -16.60 -37.47 32.55
C LEU A 8 -15.46 -36.92 31.70
N SER A 9 -15.47 -37.26 30.41
CA SER A 9 -14.75 -36.56 29.37
C SER A 9 -15.09 -35.07 29.46
N ARG A 10 -14.10 -34.24 29.79
CA ARG A 10 -14.17 -32.81 29.51
C ARG A 10 -14.29 -32.69 28.00
N GLU A 11 -15.47 -32.35 27.51
CA GLU A 11 -15.59 -31.73 26.20
C GLU A 11 -14.83 -30.41 26.30
N ASP A 12 -13.58 -30.43 25.83
CA ASP A 12 -12.87 -29.22 25.49
C ASP A 12 -13.77 -28.47 24.51
N ASN A 13 -14.32 -27.37 24.99
CA ASN A 13 -15.08 -26.41 24.20
C ASN A 13 -14.12 -25.74 23.22
N ASP A 14 -13.76 -26.47 22.17
CA ASP A 14 -12.95 -26.04 21.04
C ASP A 14 -13.84 -25.23 20.07
N ALA A 15 -14.61 -24.30 20.62
CA ALA A 15 -15.38 -23.35 19.85
C ALA A 15 -14.38 -22.53 19.02
N PRO A 16 -14.45 -22.56 17.68
CA PRO A 16 -13.52 -21.82 16.86
C PRO A 16 -13.63 -20.33 17.24
N ALA A 17 -12.51 -19.77 17.69
CA ALA A 17 -12.43 -18.36 18.07
C ALA A 17 -12.99 -17.51 16.91
N GLN A 18 -14.14 -16.86 17.15
CA GLN A 18 -14.81 -16.02 16.18
C GLN A 18 -13.81 -14.99 15.64
N PRO A 19 -13.59 -14.91 14.31
CA PRO A 19 -12.63 -13.97 13.76
C PRO A 19 -13.03 -12.54 14.14
N VAL A 20 -12.09 -11.80 14.72
CA VAL A 20 -12.26 -10.47 15.33
C VAL A 20 -12.73 -9.39 14.34
N ASN A 21 -12.80 -9.70 13.04
CA ASN A 21 -13.46 -8.92 11.99
C ASN A 21 -14.18 -9.85 11.02
N SER A 22 -15.37 -9.45 10.56
CA SER A 22 -16.08 -10.21 9.52
C SER A 22 -15.28 -10.21 8.22
N ALA A 23 -15.19 -11.38 7.56
CA ALA A 23 -14.47 -11.54 6.30
C ALA A 23 -14.93 -10.53 5.24
N THR A 24 -16.23 -10.24 5.19
CA THR A 24 -16.82 -9.24 4.30
C THR A 24 -16.21 -7.85 4.53
N ARG A 25 -16.05 -7.43 5.79
CA ARG A 25 -15.49 -6.11 6.14
C ARG A 25 -14.03 -5.99 5.72
N VAL A 26 -13.25 -7.06 5.91
CA VAL A 26 -11.83 -7.10 5.47
C VAL A 26 -11.77 -7.00 3.95
N ALA A 27 -12.58 -7.79 3.23
CA ALA A 27 -12.62 -7.76 1.77
C ALA A 27 -13.04 -6.38 1.22
N THR A 28 -14.02 -5.71 1.83
CA THR A 28 -14.43 -4.36 1.39
C THR A 28 -13.34 -3.33 1.63
N ALA A 29 -12.67 -3.38 2.78
CA ALA A 29 -11.59 -2.47 3.12
C ALA A 29 -10.40 -2.64 2.15
N SER A 30 -10.02 -3.88 1.84
CA SER A 30 -8.98 -4.18 0.86
C SER A 30 -9.36 -3.69 -0.54
N PHE A 31 -10.60 -3.91 -0.98
CA PHE A 31 -11.07 -3.43 -2.28
C PHE A 31 -11.00 -1.91 -2.39
N ILE A 32 -11.43 -1.17 -1.36
CA ILE A 32 -11.36 0.29 -1.33
C ILE A 32 -9.90 0.76 -1.36
N GLY A 33 -9.02 0.14 -0.57
CA GLY A 33 -7.59 0.45 -0.57
C GLY A 33 -6.97 0.30 -1.96
N THR A 34 -7.18 -0.85 -2.60
CA THR A 34 -6.71 -1.10 -3.97
C THR A 34 -7.31 -0.12 -4.97
N ALA A 35 -8.59 0.25 -4.86
CA ALA A 35 -9.19 1.25 -5.74
C ALA A 35 -8.53 2.63 -5.60
N ILE A 36 -8.23 3.05 -4.36
CA ILE A 36 -7.53 4.31 -4.08
C ILE A 36 -6.10 4.28 -4.64
N GLU A 37 -5.40 3.15 -4.54
CA GLU A 37 -4.06 2.98 -5.14
C GLU A 37 -4.08 3.16 -6.65
N PHE A 38 -4.99 2.48 -7.35
CA PHE A 38 -5.12 2.62 -8.80
C PHE A 38 -5.51 4.05 -9.18
N TYR A 39 -6.42 4.67 -8.41
CA TYR A 39 -6.82 6.04 -8.64
C TYR A 39 -5.63 7.01 -8.54
N ASP A 40 -4.85 6.96 -7.47
CA ASP A 40 -3.64 7.81 -7.32
C ASP A 40 -2.65 7.57 -8.47
N PHE A 41 -2.43 6.30 -8.80
CA PHE A 41 -1.52 5.92 -9.87
C PHE A 41 -1.93 6.52 -11.23
N TYR A 42 -3.22 6.45 -11.58
CA TYR A 42 -3.75 7.04 -12.81
C TYR A 42 -3.72 8.57 -12.78
N VAL A 43 -4.15 9.19 -11.69
CA VAL A 43 -4.12 10.65 -11.54
C VAL A 43 -2.71 11.18 -11.72
N TYR A 44 -1.72 10.53 -11.10
CA TYR A 44 -0.34 10.94 -11.30
C TYR A 44 0.16 10.67 -12.71
N ALA A 45 -0.18 9.55 -13.34
CA ALA A 45 0.20 9.28 -14.73
C ALA A 45 -0.32 10.37 -15.68
N THR A 46 -1.58 10.77 -15.49
CA THR A 46 -2.18 11.88 -16.24
C THR A 46 -1.50 13.20 -15.93
N ALA A 47 -1.24 13.50 -14.67
CA ALA A 47 -0.50 14.71 -14.28
C ALA A 47 0.94 14.71 -14.83
N ALA A 48 1.60 13.54 -14.87
CA ALA A 48 2.93 13.38 -15.43
C ALA A 48 2.96 13.72 -16.93
N ALA A 49 1.93 13.30 -17.65
CA ALA A 49 1.79 13.58 -19.08
C ALA A 49 1.44 15.05 -19.37
N LEU A 50 0.69 15.73 -18.49
CA LEU A 50 0.08 17.03 -18.81
C LEU A 50 0.66 18.23 -18.05
N VAL A 51 1.10 18.05 -16.80
CA VAL A 51 1.32 19.16 -15.86
C VAL A 51 2.69 19.11 -15.17
N ILE A 52 3.16 17.94 -14.75
CA ILE A 52 4.34 17.83 -13.89
C ILE A 52 5.62 18.32 -14.60
N GLY A 53 5.76 18.03 -15.89
CA GLY A 53 6.89 18.50 -16.71
C GLY A 53 7.11 20.02 -16.57
N PRO A 54 6.17 20.86 -17.04
CA PRO A 54 6.31 22.31 -16.98
C PRO A 54 6.27 22.92 -15.58
N VAL A 55 5.68 22.25 -14.59
CA VAL A 55 5.60 22.77 -13.22
C VAL A 55 6.85 22.51 -12.41
N PHE A 56 7.44 21.31 -12.51
CA PHE A 56 8.51 20.86 -11.62
C PHE A 56 9.89 20.80 -12.26
N PHE A 57 10.01 20.93 -13.59
CA PHE A 57 11.30 20.83 -14.28
C PHE A 57 11.72 22.15 -14.95
N PRO A 58 13.03 22.39 -15.12
CA PRO A 58 13.51 23.61 -15.76
C PRO A 58 13.06 23.69 -17.22
N GLN A 59 12.80 24.92 -17.69
CA GLN A 59 12.34 25.20 -19.05
C GLN A 59 13.48 25.18 -20.08
N THR A 60 14.23 24.07 -20.14
CA THR A 60 15.32 23.89 -21.10
C THR A 60 14.83 23.31 -22.43
N SER A 61 13.95 22.30 -22.38
CA SER A 61 13.30 21.68 -23.56
C SER A 61 12.02 20.97 -23.13
N GLY A 62 10.96 21.07 -23.93
CA GLY A 62 9.68 20.38 -23.65
C GLY A 62 9.83 18.86 -23.58
N THR A 63 10.65 18.27 -24.46
CA THR A 63 10.94 16.82 -24.44
C THR A 63 11.66 16.40 -23.17
N ALA A 64 12.63 17.19 -22.70
CA ALA A 64 13.36 16.89 -21.47
C ALA A 64 12.46 16.93 -20.23
N GLN A 65 11.54 17.91 -20.17
CA GLN A 65 10.54 18.00 -19.10
C GLN A 65 9.58 16.81 -19.11
N MET A 66 9.08 16.42 -20.28
CA MET A 66 8.18 15.26 -20.43
C MET A 66 8.88 13.97 -20.02
N LEU A 67 10.12 13.74 -20.49
CA LEU A 67 10.90 12.57 -20.11
C LEU A 67 11.17 12.53 -18.61
N SER A 68 11.59 13.65 -18.03
CA SER A 68 11.87 13.74 -16.59
C SER A 68 10.61 13.49 -15.75
N SER A 69 9.46 14.01 -16.20
CA SER A 69 8.16 13.74 -15.59
C SER A 69 7.81 12.25 -15.59
N PHE A 70 7.98 11.54 -16.72
CA PHE A 70 7.78 10.09 -16.75
C PHE A 70 8.84 9.31 -15.95
N LEU A 71 10.08 9.81 -15.85
CA LEU A 71 11.08 9.22 -14.97
C LEU A 71 10.62 9.27 -13.51
N THR A 72 10.03 10.37 -13.04
CA THR A 72 9.46 10.42 -11.68
C THR A 72 8.33 9.41 -11.46
N PHE A 73 7.55 9.12 -12.50
CA PHE A 73 6.55 8.07 -12.47
C PHE A 73 7.21 6.68 -12.35
N GLY A 74 8.30 6.46 -13.08
CA GLY A 74 9.13 5.25 -13.02
C GLY A 74 9.76 5.00 -11.65
N ILE A 75 10.15 6.05 -10.92
CA ILE A 75 10.75 5.92 -9.57
C ILE A 75 9.85 5.11 -8.62
N ALA A 76 8.54 5.31 -8.70
CA ALA A 76 7.59 4.58 -7.85
C ALA A 76 7.65 3.06 -8.06
N PHE A 77 7.97 2.59 -9.27
CA PHE A 77 8.12 1.16 -9.56
C PHE A 77 9.37 0.55 -8.92
N LEU A 78 10.45 1.31 -8.84
CA LEU A 78 11.68 0.88 -8.15
C LEU A 78 11.47 0.84 -6.63
N ALA A 79 10.66 1.75 -6.10
CA ALA A 79 10.33 1.80 -4.68
C ALA A 79 9.44 0.62 -4.25
N ARG A 80 8.56 0.10 -5.12
CA ARG A 80 7.62 -0.97 -4.77
C ARG A 80 8.28 -2.25 -4.22
N PRO A 81 9.31 -2.85 -4.86
CA PRO A 81 10.02 -3.99 -4.28
C PRO A 81 10.66 -3.69 -2.93
N LEU A 82 11.15 -2.47 -2.72
CA LEU A 82 11.73 -2.06 -1.44
C LEU A 82 10.65 -1.92 -0.37
N GLY A 83 9.50 -1.35 -0.76
CA GLY A 83 8.32 -1.25 0.08
C GLY A 83 7.79 -2.62 0.49
N SER A 84 7.67 -3.56 -0.43
CA SER A 84 7.18 -4.91 -0.14
C SER A 84 8.09 -5.66 0.83
N ALA A 85 9.42 -5.53 0.68
CA ALA A 85 10.37 -6.10 1.62
C ALA A 85 10.27 -5.45 3.01
N LEU A 86 10.21 -4.12 3.06
CA LEU A 86 10.16 -3.34 4.30
C LEU A 86 8.88 -3.60 5.09
N PHE A 87 7.73 -3.36 4.47
CA PHE A 87 6.42 -3.55 5.09
C PHE A 87 6.08 -5.04 5.25
N GLY A 88 6.63 -5.94 4.44
CA GLY A 88 6.55 -7.38 4.70
C GLY A 88 7.21 -7.75 6.02
N HIS A 89 8.47 -7.31 6.23
CA HIS A 89 9.20 -7.56 7.46
C HIS A 89 8.50 -6.97 8.70
N PHE A 90 8.06 -5.71 8.62
CA PHE A 90 7.33 -5.09 9.73
C PHE A 90 5.92 -5.67 9.93
N GLY A 91 5.28 -6.13 8.86
CA GLY A 91 4.01 -6.83 8.89
C GLY A 91 4.05 -8.08 9.75
N ASP A 92 5.11 -8.88 9.61
CA ASP A 92 5.30 -10.12 10.36
C ASP A 92 5.69 -9.85 11.83
N ARG A 93 6.32 -8.70 12.14
CA ARG A 93 6.85 -8.39 13.48
C ARG A 93 5.92 -7.52 14.34
N ILE A 94 5.24 -6.54 13.74
CA ILE A 94 4.41 -5.53 14.42
C ILE A 94 2.91 -5.82 14.21
N GLY A 95 2.58 -6.56 13.16
CA GLY A 95 1.22 -6.99 12.83
C GLY A 95 0.73 -6.44 11.49
N ARG A 96 0.07 -7.31 10.72
CA ARG A 96 -0.39 -7.02 9.35
C ARG A 96 -1.31 -5.80 9.26
N LYS A 97 -2.29 -5.66 10.17
CA LYS A 97 -3.25 -4.54 10.16
C LYS A 97 -2.58 -3.18 10.36
N SER A 98 -1.71 -3.06 11.36
CA SER A 98 -1.04 -1.78 11.67
C SER A 98 -0.13 -1.35 10.53
N THR A 99 0.53 -2.34 9.91
CA THR A 99 1.43 -2.14 8.79
C THR A 99 0.69 -1.64 7.55
N LEU A 100 -0.47 -2.23 7.24
CA LEU A 100 -1.38 -1.79 6.16
C LEU A 100 -1.82 -0.33 6.34
N VAL A 101 -2.23 0.03 7.56
CA VAL A 101 -2.62 1.41 7.86
C VAL A 101 -1.43 2.37 7.68
N ALA A 102 -0.23 1.97 8.09
CA ALA A 102 0.97 2.78 7.92
C ALA A 102 1.34 2.98 6.44
N SER A 103 1.25 1.95 5.59
CA SER A 103 1.48 2.07 4.15
C SER A 103 0.47 3.00 3.48
N LEU A 104 -0.82 2.85 3.79
CA LEU A 104 -1.88 3.73 3.26
C LEU A 104 -1.68 5.19 3.71
N LEU A 105 -1.32 5.42 4.97
CA LEU A 105 -1.03 6.76 5.48
C LEU A 105 0.19 7.37 4.79
N LEU A 106 1.28 6.61 4.64
CA LEU A 106 2.47 7.06 3.91
C LEU A 106 2.11 7.50 2.49
N MET A 107 1.33 6.68 1.79
CA MET A 107 0.87 7.00 0.44
C MET A 107 0.05 8.30 0.41
N GLY A 108 -0.99 8.40 1.23
CA GLY A 108 -1.89 9.56 1.25
C GLY A 108 -1.20 10.87 1.68
N VAL A 109 -0.27 10.80 2.64
CA VAL A 109 0.56 11.95 3.02
C VAL A 109 1.42 12.41 1.86
N CYS A 110 2.11 11.49 1.18
CA CYS A 110 2.92 11.84 0.03
C CYS A 110 2.08 12.43 -1.12
N THR A 111 0.90 11.86 -1.43
CA THR A 111 -0.03 12.42 -2.44
C THR A 111 -0.41 13.86 -2.09
N THR A 112 -0.79 14.09 -0.84
CA THR A 112 -1.22 15.42 -0.37
C THR A 112 -0.08 16.42 -0.44
N LEU A 113 1.12 16.02 -0.02
CA LEU A 113 2.32 16.86 -0.09
C LEU A 113 2.71 17.21 -1.53
N ILE A 114 2.54 16.28 -2.49
CA ILE A 114 2.75 16.58 -3.92
C ILE A 114 1.76 17.64 -4.40
N GLY A 115 0.49 17.56 -3.96
CA GLY A 115 -0.54 18.52 -4.34
C GLY A 115 -0.27 19.96 -3.89
N VAL A 116 0.48 20.14 -2.79
CA VAL A 116 0.86 21.47 -2.26
C VAL A 116 2.33 21.82 -2.54
N LEU A 117 3.06 20.97 -3.26
CA LEU A 117 4.49 21.16 -3.51
C LEU A 117 4.70 22.35 -4.47
N PRO A 118 5.47 23.38 -4.07
CA PRO A 118 5.74 24.51 -4.95
C PRO A 118 6.59 24.08 -6.15
N GLY A 119 6.31 24.66 -7.32
CA GLY A 119 6.98 24.34 -8.58
C GLY A 119 8.40 24.90 -8.69
N TYR A 120 9.06 24.58 -9.80
CA TYR A 120 10.43 24.99 -10.10
C TYR A 120 10.60 26.51 -10.10
N ALA A 121 9.57 27.27 -10.51
CA ALA A 121 9.59 28.73 -10.50
C ALA A 121 9.77 29.32 -9.08
N THR A 122 9.35 28.60 -8.04
CA THR A 122 9.36 29.10 -6.65
C THR A 122 10.57 28.60 -5.86
N ILE A 123 10.90 27.30 -5.98
CA ILE A 123 11.96 26.67 -5.16
C ILE A 123 13.10 26.04 -5.98
N GLY A 124 13.09 26.23 -7.30
CA GLY A 124 14.15 25.78 -8.20
C GLY A 124 14.35 24.26 -8.18
N ALA A 125 15.61 23.83 -8.16
CA ALA A 125 16.00 22.42 -8.21
C ALA A 125 15.47 21.57 -7.04
N TRP A 126 15.01 22.19 -5.95
CA TRP A 126 14.35 21.46 -4.86
C TRP A 126 12.99 20.90 -5.26
N ALA A 127 12.26 21.54 -6.21
CA ALA A 127 10.95 21.08 -6.65
C ALA A 127 10.99 19.65 -7.22
N PRO A 128 11.84 19.32 -8.22
CA PRO A 128 11.91 17.96 -8.76
C PRO A 128 12.53 16.97 -7.76
N ILE A 129 13.45 17.41 -6.89
CA ILE A 129 14.04 16.53 -5.86
C ILE A 129 12.97 16.08 -4.86
N LEU A 130 12.21 17.03 -4.30
CA LEU A 130 11.14 16.72 -3.36
C LEU A 130 10.03 15.90 -4.01
N LEU A 131 9.67 16.21 -5.26
CA LEU A 131 8.73 15.41 -6.04
C LEU A 131 9.20 13.94 -6.14
N CYS A 132 10.46 13.71 -6.49
CA CYS A 132 11.04 12.37 -6.57
C CYS A 132 11.01 11.64 -5.22
N VAL A 133 11.35 12.33 -4.12
CA VAL A 133 11.30 11.75 -2.77
C VAL A 133 9.87 11.36 -2.40
N LEU A 134 8.90 12.24 -2.64
CA LEU A 134 7.50 11.97 -2.36
C LEU A 134 6.98 10.81 -3.22
N ARG A 135 7.35 10.72 -4.51
CA ARG A 135 6.99 9.57 -5.36
C ARG A 135 7.64 8.27 -4.94
N PHE A 136 8.89 8.33 -4.49
CA PHE A 136 9.53 7.17 -3.89
C PHE A 136 8.75 6.71 -2.65
N GLY A 137 8.37 7.64 -1.77
CA GLY A 137 7.53 7.36 -0.60
C GLY A 137 6.18 6.72 -0.94
N GLN A 138 5.47 7.23 -1.95
CA GLN A 138 4.24 6.60 -2.43
C GLN A 138 4.46 5.17 -2.93
N GLY A 139 5.53 4.95 -3.71
CA GLY A 139 5.89 3.62 -4.20
C GLY A 139 6.25 2.64 -3.09
N LEU A 140 6.88 3.10 -2.00
CA LEU A 140 7.13 2.29 -0.80
C LEU A 140 5.82 1.85 -0.14
N GLY A 141 4.90 2.79 0.09
CA GLY A 141 3.59 2.49 0.69
C GLY A 141 2.82 1.45 -0.12
N LEU A 142 2.78 1.63 -1.44
CA LEU A 142 2.07 0.74 -2.37
C LEU A 142 2.73 -0.66 -2.44
N GLY A 143 4.05 -0.74 -2.32
CA GLY A 143 4.76 -2.02 -2.22
C GLY A 143 4.34 -2.86 -1.01
N GLY A 144 4.06 -2.21 0.12
CA GLY A 144 3.63 -2.89 1.35
C GLY A 144 2.23 -3.49 1.29
N GLU A 145 1.30 -2.81 0.64
CA GLU A 145 -0.10 -3.26 0.48
C GLU A 145 -0.18 -4.58 -0.29
N TRP A 146 0.51 -4.69 -1.43
CA TRP A 146 0.47 -5.90 -2.27
C TRP A 146 1.06 -7.14 -1.60
N GLY A 147 2.16 -6.98 -0.85
CA GLY A 147 2.77 -8.08 -0.10
C GLY A 147 1.91 -8.53 1.10
N GLY A 148 1.33 -7.57 1.84
CA GLY A 148 0.52 -7.85 3.01
C GLY A 148 -0.88 -8.38 2.71
N ALA A 149 -1.54 -7.83 1.69
CA ALA A 149 -2.91 -8.22 1.31
C ALA A 149 -2.97 -9.61 0.68
N ALA A 150 -1.99 -9.98 -0.16
CA ALA A 150 -1.91 -11.31 -0.74
C ALA A 150 -1.71 -12.41 0.32
N LEU A 151 -0.88 -12.14 1.33
CA LEU A 151 -0.68 -13.05 2.47
C LEU A 151 -1.92 -13.10 3.36
N LEU A 152 -2.52 -11.96 3.71
CA LEU A 152 -3.72 -11.94 4.55
C LEU A 152 -4.91 -12.65 3.88
N ALA A 153 -5.07 -12.50 2.57
CA ALA A 153 -6.10 -13.18 1.79
C ALA A 153 -5.89 -14.70 1.77
N THR A 154 -4.66 -15.16 1.57
CA THR A 154 -4.34 -16.60 1.57
C THR A 154 -4.38 -17.24 2.95
N GLU A 155 -4.05 -16.48 4.01
CA GLU A 155 -4.12 -16.91 5.41
C GLU A 155 -5.58 -17.02 5.91
N ASN A 156 -6.48 -16.14 5.47
CA ASN A 156 -7.89 -16.13 5.87
C ASN A 156 -8.82 -16.88 4.90
N ALA A 157 -8.31 -17.43 3.80
CA ALA A 157 -9.11 -18.20 2.86
C ALA A 157 -9.56 -19.56 3.45
N PRO A 158 -10.83 -19.97 3.27
CA PRO A 158 -11.31 -21.31 3.62
C PRO A 158 -10.44 -22.41 3.00
N LYS A 159 -10.29 -23.55 3.69
CA LYS A 159 -9.57 -24.72 3.16
C LYS A 159 -10.13 -25.09 1.78
N GLY A 160 -9.30 -24.99 0.73
CA GLY A 160 -9.66 -25.32 -0.65
C GLY A 160 -9.90 -24.13 -1.59
N GLN A 161 -9.93 -22.88 -1.10
CA GLN A 161 -10.15 -21.67 -1.93
C GLN A 161 -8.94 -20.70 -1.88
N ARG A 162 -7.74 -21.23 -1.65
CA ARG A 162 -6.52 -20.42 -1.47
C ARG A 162 -5.98 -19.82 -2.77
N ALA A 163 -6.43 -20.33 -3.91
CA ALA A 163 -6.12 -19.80 -5.23
C ALA A 163 -7.29 -20.19 -6.15
N TRP A 164 -8.42 -19.46 -6.06
CA TRP A 164 -9.70 -19.71 -6.74
C TRP A 164 -10.43 -21.00 -6.32
#